data_AF-A0A7S3Q4T5-F1
#
_entry.id   AF-A0A7S3Q4T5-F1
#
_cell.length_a   1.000
_cell.length_b   1.000
_cell.length_c   1.000
_cell.angle_alpha   90.00
_cell.angle_beta   90.00
_cell.angle_gamma   90.00
#
_symmetry.space_group_name_H-M   'P 1'
#
loop_
_entity.id
_entity.type
_entity.pdbx_description
1 polymer ?
#
loop_
_entity_poly.entity_id
_entity_poly.type
_entity_poly.pdbx_seq_one_letter_code
_entity_poly.pdbx_strand_id
1 'polypeptide(L)'
;MEAWSRKIPQVQFLCVCVESRQVAISFHSMFFRSSNSNVVNGYIPSRNYMPVGYGQLGCSGFIVSDKDGKFLSKKTRAYLQFGEAAFDYVESLLAPHIVIDLTSEGDNNDDNNNGDEEKKEEDIVDDSKKVEMPASVGVTAMDDEHQECTDAFNQVIEHPTQETLKHLSEVLSCHFAHEEELMKQFSKRAKRRASSRHTTSNSNTNNSTSNSMSSFSALDSHIMDHKRILNILNEEVHRLNDSCGLQGK
;
A
#
# COMPACT_ATOMS: atom_id res chain seq x y z
N MET A 1 4.42 -7.20 7.72
CA MET A 1 3.26 -7.70 8.49
C MET A 1 3.30 -9.21 8.67
N GLU A 2 3.24 -10.00 7.60
CA GLU A 2 3.27 -11.47 7.71
C GLU A 2 4.48 -11.98 8.51
N ALA A 3 5.68 -11.45 8.22
CA ALA A 3 6.89 -11.76 8.97
C ALA A 3 6.78 -11.48 10.49
N TRP A 4 6.19 -10.35 10.88
CA TRP A 4 5.98 -10.04 12.31
C TRP A 4 4.93 -10.95 12.94
N SER A 5 3.86 -11.28 12.22
CA SER A 5 2.81 -12.16 12.72
C SER A 5 3.32 -13.57 13.06
N ARG A 6 4.32 -14.07 12.32
CA ARG A 6 4.99 -15.34 12.62
C ARG A 6 5.88 -15.25 13.85
N LYS A 7 6.55 -14.11 14.05
CA LYS A 7 7.47 -13.89 15.17
C LYS A 7 6.76 -13.58 16.49
N ILE A 8 5.51 -13.10 16.42
CA ILE A 8 4.78 -12.56 17.58
C ILE A 8 3.33 -13.07 17.53
N PRO A 9 3.10 -14.37 17.83
CA PRO A 9 1.76 -14.97 17.79
C PRO A 9 0.77 -14.35 18.79
N GLN A 10 1.25 -13.57 19.76
CA GLN A 10 0.46 -12.82 20.74
C GLN A 10 -0.08 -11.48 20.21
N VAL A 11 0.22 -11.11 18.96
CA VAL A 11 -0.25 -9.87 18.34
C VAL A 11 -1.04 -10.17 17.07
N GLN A 12 -2.10 -9.40 16.87
CA GLN A 12 -2.91 -9.38 15.65
C GLN A 12 -2.74 -8.06 14.90
N PHE A 13 -2.62 -8.16 13.58
CA PHE A 13 -2.54 -7.04 12.66
C PHE A 13 -3.83 -6.95 11.88
N LEU A 14 -4.53 -5.82 11.96
CA LEU A 14 -5.80 -5.63 11.28
C LEU A 14 -5.65 -4.57 10.19
N CYS A 15 -5.83 -4.99 8.94
CA CYS A 15 -6.01 -4.13 7.78
C CYS A 15 -7.50 -3.95 7.52
N VAL A 16 -7.90 -2.74 7.13
CA VAL A 16 -9.29 -2.39 6.84
C VAL A 16 -9.38 -1.64 5.52
N CYS A 17 -9.91 -2.30 4.50
CA CYS A 17 -10.26 -1.70 3.22
C CYS A 17 -11.60 -0.96 3.33
N VAL A 18 -11.71 0.23 2.72
CA VAL A 18 -12.98 0.97 2.60
C VAL A 18 -13.67 0.69 1.25
N GLU A 19 -13.12 -0.27 0.50
CA GLU A 19 -13.66 -0.75 -0.78
C GLU A 19 -14.59 -1.96 -0.60
N SER A 20 -14.94 -2.62 -1.70
CA SER A 20 -15.76 -3.83 -1.69
C SER A 20 -15.10 -5.01 -0.97
N ARG A 21 -15.95 -5.94 -0.49
CA ARG A 21 -15.53 -7.23 0.07
C ARG A 21 -14.57 -7.99 -0.86
N GLN A 22 -14.85 -7.97 -2.16
CA GLN A 22 -14.06 -8.71 -3.15
C GLN A 22 -12.64 -8.14 -3.26
N VAL A 23 -12.49 -6.81 -3.20
CA VAL A 23 -11.19 -6.15 -3.21
C VAL A 23 -10.40 -6.51 -1.94
N ALA A 24 -11.05 -6.53 -0.78
CA ALA A 24 -10.38 -6.93 0.47
C ALA A 24 -9.92 -8.40 0.44
N ILE A 25 -10.74 -9.31 -0.10
CA ILE A 25 -10.36 -10.72 -0.28
C ILE A 25 -9.19 -10.83 -1.25
N SER A 26 -9.26 -10.19 -2.41
CA SER A 26 -8.19 -10.21 -3.42
C SER A 26 -6.88 -9.67 -2.85
N PHE A 27 -6.93 -8.53 -2.16
CA PHE A 27 -5.77 -7.94 -1.51
C PHE A 27 -5.19 -8.86 -0.42
N HIS A 28 -6.04 -9.54 0.35
CA HIS A 28 -5.58 -10.52 1.32
C HIS A 28 -4.83 -11.66 0.63
N SER A 29 -5.41 -12.26 -0.41
CA SER A 29 -4.76 -13.35 -1.16
C SER A 29 -3.46 -12.93 -1.85
N MET A 30 -3.36 -11.68 -2.32
CA MET A 30 -2.15 -11.17 -2.98
C MET A 30 -1.00 -10.94 -2.01
N PHE A 31 -1.27 -10.36 -0.83
CA PHE A 31 -0.23 -9.86 0.07
C PHE A 31 -0.06 -10.67 1.35
N PHE A 32 -1.03 -11.51 1.72
CA PHE A 32 -1.00 -12.36 2.91
C PHE A 32 -1.21 -13.80 2.48
N ARG A 33 -0.09 -14.51 2.26
CA ARG A 33 -0.10 -15.84 1.65
C ARG A 33 -0.36 -16.97 2.65
N SER A 34 -0.16 -16.71 3.94
CA SER A 34 -0.24 -17.73 4.97
C SER A 34 -1.57 -17.67 5.74
N SER A 35 -2.30 -18.78 5.70
CA SER A 35 -3.50 -19.05 6.50
C SER A 35 -3.23 -19.11 8.02
N ASN A 36 -1.96 -19.20 8.43
CA ASN A 36 -1.53 -19.21 9.83
C ASN A 36 -1.00 -17.85 10.30
N SER A 37 -1.23 -16.78 9.55
CA SER A 37 -0.83 -15.43 9.98
C SER A 37 -1.91 -14.80 10.86
N ASN A 38 -1.51 -14.16 11.96
CA ASN A 38 -2.38 -13.29 12.75
C ASN A 38 -2.71 -11.96 12.04
N VAL A 39 -2.72 -11.97 10.70
CA VAL A 39 -3.04 -10.82 9.87
C VAL A 39 -4.47 -10.98 9.37
N VAL A 40 -5.33 -10.06 9.78
CA VAL A 40 -6.74 -10.06 9.39
C VAL A 40 -6.96 -8.88 8.45
N ASN A 41 -7.48 -9.15 7.25
CA ASN A 41 -7.91 -8.10 6.34
C ASN A 41 -9.44 -8.00 6.35
N GLY A 42 -9.96 -6.93 6.95
CA GLY A 42 -11.38 -6.60 6.99
C GLY A 42 -11.77 -5.61 5.89
N TYR A 43 -13.07 -5.45 5.70
CA TYR A 43 -13.62 -4.39 4.86
C TYR A 43 -14.76 -3.68 5.59
N ILE A 44 -14.93 -2.40 5.28
CA ILE A 44 -16.05 -1.60 5.77
C ILE A 44 -16.89 -1.17 4.56
N PRO A 45 -18.20 -1.50 4.50
CA PRO A 45 -19.03 -1.27 3.33
C PRO A 45 -19.16 0.20 2.91
N SER A 46 -19.00 1.13 3.85
CA SER A 46 -18.94 2.56 3.56
C SER A 46 -18.24 3.31 4.69
N ARG A 47 -17.70 4.50 4.40
CA ARG A 47 -17.03 5.36 5.38
C ARG A 47 -17.88 5.68 6.61
N ASN A 48 -19.21 5.62 6.53
CA ASN A 48 -20.11 5.87 7.66
C ASN A 48 -20.06 4.78 8.74
N TYR A 49 -19.61 3.57 8.39
CA TYR A 49 -19.38 2.48 9.35
C TYR A 49 -17.95 2.49 9.90
N MET A 50 -17.09 3.41 9.45
CA MET A 50 -15.74 3.54 10.00
C MET A 50 -15.84 4.04 11.44
N PRO A 51 -15.28 3.32 12.43
CA PRO A 51 -15.30 3.77 13.81
C PRO A 51 -14.63 5.14 13.96
N VAL A 52 -15.26 6.04 14.71
CA VAL A 52 -14.73 7.39 14.95
C VAL A 52 -13.38 7.29 15.66
N GLY A 53 -12.37 7.96 15.10
CA GLY A 53 -10.99 7.91 15.60
C GLY A 53 -10.10 6.85 14.95
N TYR A 54 -10.62 6.08 13.98
CA TYR A 54 -9.85 5.12 13.19
C TYR A 54 -9.73 5.65 11.75
N GLY A 55 -8.52 5.59 11.18
CA GLY A 55 -8.26 5.98 9.79
C GLY A 55 -8.63 4.88 8.80
N GLN A 56 -8.59 5.16 7.50
CA GLN A 56 -8.52 4.10 6.47
C GLN A 56 -7.21 3.35 6.65
N LEU A 57 -7.25 2.02 6.81
CA LEU A 57 -6.11 1.24 7.25
C LEU A 57 -5.74 0.22 6.18
N GLY A 58 -5.22 0.74 5.08
CA GLY A 58 -4.51 -0.02 4.06
C GLY A 58 -3.14 0.63 3.86
N CYS A 59 -2.94 1.27 2.72
CA CYS A 59 -1.73 2.03 2.42
C CYS A 59 -1.44 3.16 3.46
N SER A 60 -2.42 3.53 4.29
CA SER A 60 -2.27 4.53 5.36
C SER A 60 -1.94 3.97 6.76
N GLY A 61 -1.55 2.70 6.86
CA GLY A 61 -1.19 2.01 8.12
C GLY A 61 -2.18 0.91 8.52
N PHE A 62 -2.00 0.31 9.69
CA PHE A 62 -2.80 -0.79 10.21
C PHE A 62 -3.08 -0.65 11.71
N ILE A 63 -4.07 -1.39 12.22
CA ILE A 63 -4.33 -1.52 13.66
C ILE A 63 -3.47 -2.68 14.19
N VAL A 64 -2.99 -2.52 15.42
CA VAL A 64 -2.27 -3.56 16.16
C VAL A 64 -2.99 -3.80 17.47
N SER A 65 -3.34 -5.04 17.77
CA SER A 65 -3.90 -5.46 19.06
C SER A 65 -3.15 -6.67 19.62
N ASP A 66 -3.19 -6.84 20.93
CA ASP A 66 -2.72 -8.07 21.56
C ASP A 66 -3.75 -9.21 21.43
N LYS A 67 -3.39 -10.40 21.93
CA LYS A 67 -4.22 -11.61 21.93
C LYS A 67 -5.54 -11.47 22.70
N ASP A 68 -5.60 -10.53 23.64
CA ASP A 68 -6.78 -10.25 24.46
C ASP A 68 -7.67 -9.18 23.79
N GLY A 69 -7.31 -8.72 22.59
CA GLY A 69 -8.04 -7.74 21.81
C GLY A 69 -7.80 -6.30 22.25
N LYS A 70 -6.81 -6.04 23.13
CA LYS A 70 -6.46 -4.69 23.55
C LYS A 70 -5.61 -4.03 22.48
N PHE A 71 -6.03 -2.85 22.03
CA PHE A 71 -5.32 -2.09 21.00
C PHE A 71 -3.97 -1.56 21.52
N LEU A 72 -2.88 -1.99 20.87
CA LEU A 72 -1.54 -1.42 21.00
C LEU A 72 -1.40 -0.15 20.15
N SER A 73 -2.03 -0.16 18.97
CA SER A 73 -2.18 1.03 18.14
C SER A 73 -3.47 0.98 17.33
N LYS A 74 -4.20 2.09 17.31
CA LYS A 74 -5.41 2.28 16.49
C LYS A 74 -5.09 2.69 15.05
N LYS A 75 -3.84 3.10 14.81
CA LYS A 75 -3.31 3.48 13.49
C LYS A 75 -1.79 3.56 13.56
N THR A 76 -1.12 2.69 12.82
CA THR A 76 0.34 2.77 12.65
C THR A 76 0.73 3.85 11.65
N ARG A 77 2.01 4.22 11.62
CA ARG A 77 2.56 5.07 10.57
C ARG A 77 2.30 4.44 9.21
N ALA A 78 1.86 5.25 8.26
CA ALA A 78 1.66 4.81 6.89
C ALA A 78 3.00 4.59 6.21
N TYR A 79 3.21 3.40 5.63
CA TYR A 79 4.40 3.13 4.82
C TYR A 79 4.56 4.16 3.69
N LEU A 80 3.44 4.56 3.06
CA LEU A 80 3.45 5.57 2.01
C LEU A 80 4.01 6.94 2.42
N GLN A 81 3.89 7.29 3.70
CA GLN A 81 4.29 8.61 4.21
C GLN A 81 5.67 8.57 4.87
N PHE A 82 6.04 7.46 5.50
CA PHE A 82 7.23 7.37 6.35
C PHE A 82 8.25 6.34 5.84
N GLY A 83 8.00 5.67 4.72
CA GLY A 83 8.88 4.64 4.17
C GLY A 83 9.19 3.57 5.20
N GLU A 84 10.46 3.15 5.29
CA GLU A 84 10.91 2.14 6.24
C GLU A 84 10.75 2.54 7.71
N ALA A 85 10.76 3.85 8.03
CA ALA A 85 10.52 4.32 9.40
C ALA A 85 9.09 4.04 9.90
N ALA A 86 8.18 3.64 9.01
CA ALA A 86 6.89 3.08 9.39
C ALA A 86 7.04 1.68 10.04
N PHE A 87 8.00 0.88 9.55
CA PHE A 87 8.31 -0.43 10.10
C PHE A 87 9.00 -0.31 11.46
N ASP A 88 10.01 0.56 11.60
CA ASP A 88 10.69 0.80 12.88
C ASP A 88 9.71 1.22 13.99
N TYR A 89 8.74 2.06 13.64
CA TYR A 89 7.70 2.48 14.57
C TYR A 89 6.87 1.29 15.07
N VAL A 90 6.50 0.39 14.17
CA VAL A 90 5.74 -0.81 14.52
C VAL A 90 6.59 -1.75 15.37
N GLU A 91 7.87 -1.93 15.04
CA GLU A 91 8.78 -2.73 15.85
C GLU A 91 8.94 -2.15 17.26
N SER A 92 9.02 -0.83 17.40
CA SER A 92 9.07 -0.17 18.71
C SER A 92 7.78 -0.37 19.53
N LEU A 93 6.62 -0.44 18.88
CA LEU A 93 5.34 -0.75 19.54
C LEU A 93 5.29 -2.21 20.01
N LEU A 94 5.91 -3.10 19.24
CA LEU A 94 5.89 -4.54 19.48
C LEU A 94 6.98 -4.97 20.46
N ALA A 95 8.08 -4.24 20.57
CA ALA A 95 9.22 -4.59 21.42
C ALA A 95 8.87 -5.00 22.87
N PRO A 96 7.94 -4.31 23.58
CA PRO A 96 7.51 -4.73 24.92
C PRO A 96 6.71 -6.03 24.96
N HIS A 97 6.18 -6.45 23.81
CA HIS A 97 5.30 -7.61 23.65
C HIS A 97 6.02 -8.81 23.04
N ILE A 98 7.23 -8.64 22.49
CA ILE A 98 8.11 -9.73 22.05
C ILE A 98 8.67 -10.40 23.31
N VAL A 99 7.87 -11.29 23.91
CA VAL A 99 8.39 -12.28 24.84
C VAL A 99 9.02 -13.35 23.95
N ILE A 100 10.35 -13.35 23.85
CA ILE A 100 11.07 -14.49 23.31
C ILE A 100 10.83 -15.62 24.30
N ASP A 101 9.97 -16.57 23.94
CA ASP A 101 9.76 -17.77 24.75
C ASP A 101 11.00 -18.67 24.60
N LEU A 102 12.02 -18.41 25.44
CA LEU A 102 13.24 -19.21 25.52
C LEU A 102 13.04 -20.51 26.34
N THR A 103 11.81 -21.01 26.50
CA THR A 103 11.53 -22.14 27.42
C THR A 103 10.94 -23.38 26.76
N SER A 104 11.46 -23.78 25.60
CA SER A 104 11.30 -25.17 25.14
C SER A 104 12.61 -25.73 24.61
N GLU A 105 13.62 -25.83 25.49
CA GLU A 105 14.59 -26.92 25.45
C GLU A 105 14.03 -28.09 26.27
N GLY A 106 13.70 -29.16 25.58
CA GLY A 106 13.35 -30.47 26.12
C GLY A 106 13.95 -31.51 25.19
N ASP A 107 15.23 -31.76 25.41
CA ASP A 107 16.06 -32.84 24.88
C ASP A 107 15.30 -34.17 24.78
N ASN A 108 15.32 -34.77 23.59
CA ASN A 108 15.34 -36.22 23.40
C ASN A 108 15.83 -36.51 21.98
N ASN A 109 17.12 -36.85 21.91
CA ASN A 109 17.68 -37.83 20.98
C ASN A 109 16.66 -38.92 20.65
N ASP A 110 16.32 -39.09 19.38
CA ASP A 110 16.27 -40.43 18.79
C ASP A 110 16.58 -40.35 17.29
N ASP A 111 17.62 -41.08 16.91
CA ASP A 111 18.00 -41.39 15.54
C ASP A 111 16.79 -41.95 14.78
N ASN A 112 16.50 -41.42 13.59
CA ASN A 112 16.24 -42.27 12.44
C ASN A 112 16.25 -41.49 11.12
N ASN A 113 17.25 -41.85 10.31
CA ASN A 113 17.25 -41.78 8.85
C ASN A 113 15.86 -41.96 8.24
N ASN A 114 15.45 -40.99 7.41
CA ASN A 114 15.03 -41.29 6.05
C ASN A 114 15.15 -40.01 5.21
N GLY A 115 15.84 -40.18 4.08
CA GLY A 115 16.07 -39.11 3.12
C GLY A 115 14.75 -38.66 2.52
N ASP A 116 14.57 -37.35 2.51
CA ASP A 116 13.71 -36.69 1.54
C ASP A 116 14.47 -35.50 0.96
N GLU A 117 14.46 -35.49 -0.36
CA GLU A 117 15.19 -34.60 -1.23
C GLU A 117 14.88 -33.14 -0.91
N GLU A 118 15.91 -32.39 -0.49
CA GLU A 118 15.92 -30.94 -0.54
C GLU A 118 15.74 -30.49 -2.00
N LYS A 119 14.49 -30.28 -2.42
CA LYS A 119 14.20 -29.36 -3.50
C LYS A 119 14.54 -27.96 -3.02
N LYS A 120 15.76 -27.52 -3.35
CA LYS A 120 16.07 -26.11 -3.56
C LYS A 120 15.06 -25.56 -4.57
N GLU A 121 14.00 -24.93 -4.08
CA GLU A 121 13.27 -23.93 -4.85
C GLU A 121 14.18 -22.70 -4.95
N GLU A 122 15.06 -22.73 -5.94
CA GLU A 122 15.55 -21.49 -6.53
C GLU A 122 14.31 -20.79 -7.11
N ASP A 123 13.96 -19.63 -6.55
CA ASP A 123 13.00 -18.69 -7.12
C ASP A 123 13.48 -18.31 -8.52
N ILE A 124 13.13 -19.13 -9.52
CA ILE A 124 13.14 -18.73 -10.91
C ILE A 124 12.01 -17.70 -11.00
N VAL A 125 12.36 -16.43 -10.85
CA VAL A 125 11.50 -15.31 -11.23
C VAL A 125 11.19 -15.55 -12.71
N ASP A 126 9.95 -15.96 -12.99
CA ASP A 126 9.43 -16.12 -14.33
C ASP A 126 9.39 -14.74 -14.99
N ASP A 127 10.54 -14.34 -15.55
CA ASP A 127 10.83 -13.06 -16.21
C ASP A 127 9.96 -12.82 -17.47
N SER A 128 9.02 -13.73 -17.75
CA SER A 128 8.14 -13.68 -18.92
C SER A 128 6.72 -13.21 -18.61
N LYS A 129 6.40 -12.88 -17.35
CA LYS A 129 5.06 -12.38 -17.02
C LYS A 129 4.91 -10.91 -17.39
N LYS A 130 4.24 -10.69 -18.52
CA LYS A 130 3.73 -9.38 -18.94
C LYS A 130 2.77 -8.81 -17.90
N VAL A 131 2.82 -7.49 -17.74
CA VAL A 131 1.82 -6.73 -16.99
C VAL A 131 0.52 -6.75 -17.79
N GLU A 132 -0.57 -7.12 -17.14
CA GLU A 132 -1.91 -7.06 -17.69
C GLU A 132 -2.51 -5.66 -17.48
N MET A 133 -3.29 -5.21 -18.46
CA MET A 133 -3.98 -3.92 -18.37
C MET A 133 -4.98 -3.92 -17.19
N PRO A 134 -5.07 -2.84 -16.40
CA PRO A 134 -6.07 -2.75 -15.36
C PRO A 134 -7.50 -2.77 -15.94
N ALA A 135 -8.47 -3.12 -15.09
CA ALA A 135 -9.87 -3.10 -15.49
C ALA A 135 -10.33 -1.69 -15.88
N SER A 136 -11.20 -1.59 -16.89
CA SER A 136 -11.75 -0.32 -17.36
C SER A 136 -12.42 0.47 -16.23
N VAL A 137 -12.16 1.78 -16.21
CA VAL A 137 -12.79 2.73 -15.27
C VAL A 137 -14.02 3.43 -15.86
N GLY A 138 -14.43 3.02 -17.07
CA GLY A 138 -15.60 3.57 -17.77
C GLY A 138 -15.38 4.96 -18.38
N VAL A 139 -14.13 5.40 -18.50
CA VAL A 139 -13.73 6.64 -19.16
C VAL A 139 -12.73 6.29 -20.25
N THR A 140 -13.14 6.34 -21.51
CA THR A 140 -12.33 5.87 -22.65
C THR A 140 -10.92 6.46 -22.66
N ALA A 141 -10.78 7.78 -22.46
CA ALA A 141 -9.47 8.41 -22.43
C ALA A 141 -8.56 7.88 -21.30
N MET A 142 -9.12 7.53 -20.14
CA MET A 142 -8.34 6.93 -19.04
C MET A 142 -7.98 5.48 -19.33
N ASP A 143 -8.88 4.73 -19.98
CA ASP A 143 -8.63 3.35 -20.37
C ASP A 143 -7.54 3.26 -21.46
N ASP A 144 -7.53 4.21 -22.40
CA ASP A 144 -6.48 4.34 -23.41
C ASP A 144 -5.12 4.65 -22.76
N GLU A 145 -5.08 5.56 -21.79
CA GLU A 145 -3.86 5.84 -21.01
C GLU A 145 -3.39 4.64 -20.18
N HIS A 146 -4.31 3.87 -19.59
CA HIS A 146 -3.96 2.64 -18.89
C HIS A 146 -3.33 1.61 -19.83
N GLN A 147 -3.82 1.50 -21.06
CA GLN A 147 -3.21 0.64 -22.08
C GLN A 147 -1.81 1.13 -22.42
N GLU A 148 -1.62 2.44 -22.65
CA GLU A 148 -0.31 3.03 -22.92
C GLU A 148 0.70 2.79 -21.78
N CYS A 149 0.27 2.96 -20.53
CA CYS A 149 1.09 2.64 -19.36
C CYS A 149 1.47 1.15 -19.33
N THR A 150 0.52 0.27 -19.61
CA THR A 150 0.74 -1.19 -19.64
C THR A 150 1.75 -1.57 -20.71
N ASP A 151 1.64 -0.97 -21.90
CA ASP A 151 2.56 -1.20 -23.01
C ASP A 151 3.97 -0.71 -22.66
N ALA A 152 4.09 0.47 -22.02
CA ALA A 152 5.37 1.00 -21.56
C ALA A 152 6.02 0.11 -20.47
N PHE A 153 5.25 -0.43 -19.53
CA PHE A 153 5.76 -1.40 -18.56
C PHE A 153 6.29 -2.67 -19.24
N ASN A 154 5.52 -3.21 -20.19
CA ASN A 154 5.91 -4.40 -20.93
C ASN A 154 7.16 -4.16 -21.79
N GLN A 155 7.33 -2.95 -22.35
CA GLN A 155 8.57 -2.58 -23.04
C GLN A 155 9.79 -2.57 -22.10
N VAL A 156 9.65 -2.09 -20.86
CA VAL A 156 10.75 -2.14 -19.88
C VAL A 156 11.08 -3.57 -19.47
N ILE A 157 10.07 -4.43 -19.33
CA ILE A 157 10.28 -5.86 -19.02
C ILE A 157 10.99 -6.56 -20.18
N GLU A 158 10.54 -6.35 -21.41
CA GLU A 158 11.14 -6.97 -22.60
C GLU A 158 12.53 -6.42 -22.93
N HIS A 159 12.74 -5.12 -22.72
CA HIS A 159 13.95 -4.40 -23.08
C HIS A 159 14.34 -3.44 -21.95
N PRO A 160 14.99 -3.90 -20.87
CA PRO A 160 15.33 -3.10 -19.69
C PRO A 160 16.51 -2.16 -19.99
N THR A 161 16.23 -1.10 -20.72
CA THR A 161 17.19 -0.08 -21.14
C THR A 161 16.86 1.25 -20.47
N GLN A 162 17.81 2.17 -20.47
CA GLN A 162 17.57 3.51 -19.97
C GLN A 162 16.47 4.24 -20.77
N GLU A 163 16.42 4.03 -22.08
CA GLU A 163 15.46 4.68 -22.97
C GLU A 163 14.03 4.23 -22.66
N THR A 164 13.81 2.92 -22.55
CA THR A 164 12.50 2.35 -22.21
C THR A 164 12.04 2.78 -20.82
N LEU A 165 12.95 2.88 -19.85
CA LEU A 165 12.61 3.36 -18.50
C LEU A 165 12.26 4.85 -18.47
N LYS A 166 12.96 5.69 -19.25
CA LYS A 166 12.60 7.11 -19.43
C LYS A 166 11.23 7.25 -20.08
N HIS A 167 10.97 6.48 -21.12
CA HIS A 167 9.67 6.46 -21.78
C HIS A 167 8.54 6.09 -20.81
N LEU A 168 8.72 5.03 -20.00
CA LEU A 168 7.78 4.66 -18.94
C LEU A 168 7.54 5.81 -17.95
N SER A 169 8.60 6.50 -17.52
CA SER A 169 8.48 7.65 -16.61
C SER A 169 7.69 8.80 -17.23
N GLU A 170 7.86 9.08 -18.52
CA GLU A 170 7.11 10.14 -19.23
C GLU A 170 5.63 9.79 -19.34
N VAL A 171 5.32 8.56 -19.76
CA VAL A 171 3.94 8.06 -19.90
C VAL A 171 3.21 8.13 -18.55
N LEU A 172 3.80 7.58 -17.49
CA LEU A 172 3.20 7.60 -16.15
C LEU A 172 3.02 9.03 -15.62
N SER A 173 3.99 9.92 -15.86
CA SER A 173 3.89 11.31 -15.43
C SER A 173 2.72 12.05 -16.11
N CYS A 174 2.54 11.85 -17.41
CA CYS A 174 1.42 12.41 -18.17
C CYS A 174 0.07 11.87 -17.67
N HIS A 175 -0.03 10.55 -17.52
CA HIS A 175 -1.23 9.87 -17.02
C HIS A 175 -1.62 10.36 -15.61
N PHE A 176 -0.68 10.36 -14.67
CA PHE A 176 -0.90 10.83 -13.30
C PHE A 176 -1.37 12.29 -13.25
N ALA A 177 -0.77 13.17 -14.06
CA ALA A 177 -1.19 14.56 -14.12
C ALA A 177 -2.64 14.72 -14.60
N HIS A 178 -3.05 13.95 -15.60
CA HIS A 178 -4.41 13.97 -16.12
C HIS A 178 -5.42 13.40 -15.12
N GLU A 179 -5.13 12.23 -14.52
CA GLU A 179 -6.00 11.61 -13.52
C GLU A 179 -6.23 12.54 -12.32
N GLU A 180 -5.15 13.15 -11.81
CA GLU A 180 -5.23 14.08 -10.69
C GLU A 180 -6.12 15.29 -11.00
N GLU A 181 -6.03 15.83 -12.23
CA GLU A 181 -6.86 16.96 -12.66
C GLU A 181 -8.34 16.55 -12.72
N LEU A 182 -8.64 15.38 -13.28
CA LEU A 182 -10.00 14.84 -13.27
C LEU A 182 -10.53 14.69 -11.84
N MET A 183 -9.77 14.07 -10.94
CA MET A 183 -10.18 13.89 -9.54
C MET A 183 -10.41 15.24 -8.83
N LYS A 184 -9.57 16.25 -9.09
CA LYS A 184 -9.74 17.62 -8.57
C LYS A 184 -11.04 18.24 -9.09
N GLN A 185 -11.36 18.09 -10.38
CA GLN A 185 -12.60 18.60 -10.97
C GLN A 185 -13.85 17.93 -10.37
N PHE A 186 -13.85 16.60 -10.23
CA PHE A 186 -14.96 15.86 -9.62
C PHE A 186 -15.14 16.23 -8.14
N SER A 187 -14.05 16.37 -7.40
CA SER A 187 -14.07 16.78 -5.99
C SER A 187 -14.67 18.18 -5.82
N LYS A 188 -14.31 19.14 -6.68
CA LYS A 188 -14.89 20.49 -6.68
C LYS A 188 -16.39 20.46 -7.00
N ARG A 189 -16.81 19.68 -7.99
CA ARG A 189 -18.22 19.53 -8.36
C ARG A 189 -19.05 18.91 -7.24
N ALA A 190 -18.54 17.88 -6.57
CA ALA A 190 -19.21 17.25 -5.42
C ALA A 190 -19.44 18.24 -4.28
N LYS A 191 -18.42 19.05 -3.93
CA LYS A 191 -18.54 20.09 -2.89
C LYS A 191 -19.61 21.14 -3.24
N ARG A 192 -19.65 21.63 -4.49
CA ARG A 192 -20.67 22.61 -4.94
C ARG A 192 -22.09 22.05 -4.85
N ARG A 193 -22.29 20.78 -5.17
CA ARG A 193 -23.61 20.12 -5.07
C ARG A 193 -24.05 19.91 -3.62
N ALA A 194 -23.11 19.65 -2.71
CA ALA A 194 -23.39 19.54 -1.27
C ALA A 194 -23.78 20.90 -0.67
N SER A 195 -23.04 21.98 -1.00
CA SER A 195 -23.34 23.33 -0.52
C SER A 195 -24.64 23.92 -1.08
N SER A 196 -25.06 23.51 -2.28
CA SER A 196 -26.33 23.97 -2.89
C SER A 196 -27.59 23.37 -2.25
N ARG A 197 -27.48 22.31 -1.43
CA ARG A 197 -28.62 21.71 -0.71
C ARG A 197 -28.82 22.27 0.70
N HIS A 198 -28.01 23.25 1.11
CA HIS A 198 -28.07 23.87 2.44
C HIS A 198 -28.22 25.39 2.33
N THR A 199 -29.23 25.85 1.61
CA THR A 199 -29.67 27.26 1.62
C THR A 199 -31.09 27.37 2.16
N THR A 200 -31.26 27.03 3.44
CA THR A 200 -32.24 27.69 4.32
C THR A 200 -31.89 27.35 5.76
N SER A 201 -31.01 28.13 6.38
CA SER A 201 -31.03 28.44 7.82
C SER A 201 -29.95 29.46 8.13
N ASN A 202 -30.44 30.67 8.39
CA ASN A 202 -29.71 31.81 8.90
C ASN A 202 -29.11 31.46 10.28
N SER A 203 -27.79 31.53 10.45
CA SER A 203 -27.18 31.69 11.77
C SER A 203 -25.77 32.24 11.69
N ASN A 204 -25.68 33.52 12.08
CA ASN A 204 -24.48 34.18 12.60
C ASN A 204 -23.80 33.27 13.65
N THR A 205 -22.58 32.78 13.38
CA THR A 205 -21.68 32.39 14.48
C THR A 205 -20.21 32.43 14.05
N ASN A 206 -19.56 33.48 14.54
CA ASN A 206 -18.17 33.68 14.92
C ASN A 206 -17.10 32.63 14.56
N ASN A 207 -16.05 33.16 13.92
CA ASN A 207 -14.64 32.78 14.03
C ASN A 207 -14.32 31.83 15.20
N SER A 208 -14.06 30.58 14.86
CA SER A 208 -13.23 29.69 15.66
C SER A 208 -12.23 29.03 14.73
N THR A 209 -11.00 29.51 14.81
CA THR A 209 -9.79 28.88 14.30
C THR A 209 -9.58 27.55 15.02
N SER A 210 -10.39 26.55 14.68
CA SER A 210 -10.06 25.17 14.99
C SER A 210 -8.99 24.73 14.01
N ASN A 211 -7.78 24.51 14.52
CA ASN A 211 -6.76 23.66 13.90
C ASN A 211 -7.40 22.30 13.61
N SER A 212 -8.09 22.21 12.47
CA SER A 212 -8.55 20.96 11.90
C SER A 212 -7.29 20.21 11.50
N MET A 213 -6.85 19.27 12.34
CA MET A 213 -5.96 18.18 11.91
C MET A 213 -6.45 17.74 10.54
N SER A 214 -5.65 17.99 9.50
CA SER A 214 -6.06 17.88 8.10
C SER A 214 -6.49 16.45 7.84
N SER A 215 -7.81 16.23 7.83
CA SER A 215 -8.39 14.93 7.55
C SER A 215 -7.95 14.54 6.14
N PHE A 216 -7.15 13.48 6.08
CA PHE A 216 -6.47 13.00 4.89
C PHE A 216 -7.50 12.72 3.79
N SER A 217 -7.50 13.56 2.75
CA SER A 217 -8.37 13.34 1.59
C SER A 217 -7.85 12.12 0.83
N ALA A 218 -8.75 11.27 0.34
CA ALA A 218 -8.37 10.16 -0.54
C ALA A 218 -7.53 10.64 -1.74
N LEU A 219 -7.84 11.85 -2.23
CA LEU A 219 -7.08 12.53 -3.28
C LEU A 219 -5.63 12.84 -2.86
N ASP A 220 -5.40 13.31 -1.63
CA ASP A 220 -4.04 13.66 -1.18
C ASP A 220 -3.18 12.41 -1.04
N SER A 221 -3.77 11.30 -0.58
CA SER A 221 -3.10 9.99 -0.57
C SER A 221 -2.70 9.55 -1.96
N HIS A 222 -3.63 9.65 -2.91
CA HIS A 222 -3.46 9.19 -4.29
C HIS A 222 -2.32 9.95 -5.00
N ILE A 223 -2.31 11.28 -4.84
CA ILE A 223 -1.24 12.15 -5.36
C ILE A 223 0.13 11.77 -4.77
N MET A 224 0.19 11.38 -3.49
CA MET A 224 1.45 10.94 -2.89
C MET A 224 1.94 9.60 -3.47
N ASP A 225 1.03 8.68 -3.80
CA ASP A 225 1.40 7.43 -4.47
C ASP A 225 2.02 7.70 -5.85
N HIS A 226 1.41 8.59 -6.65
CA HIS A 226 1.96 9.01 -7.94
C HIS A 226 3.39 9.55 -7.82
N LYS A 227 3.60 10.50 -6.90
CA LYS A 227 4.92 11.09 -6.67
C LYS A 227 5.96 10.06 -6.27
N ARG A 228 5.59 9.10 -5.42
CA ARG A 228 6.50 8.04 -4.98
C ARG A 228 6.90 7.14 -6.14
N ILE A 229 5.95 6.70 -6.97
CA ILE A 229 6.23 5.87 -8.15
C ILE A 229 7.20 6.60 -9.09
N LEU A 230 6.93 7.87 -9.39
CA LEU A 230 7.81 8.68 -10.23
C LEU A 230 9.20 8.87 -9.60
N ASN A 231 9.31 9.05 -8.30
CA ASN A 231 10.60 9.16 -7.62
C ASN A 231 11.43 7.88 -7.78
N ILE A 232 10.82 6.70 -7.58
CA ILE A 232 11.50 5.41 -7.77
C ILE A 232 12.02 5.28 -9.20
N LEU A 233 11.20 5.62 -10.20
CA LEU A 233 11.62 5.60 -11.61
C LEU A 233 12.76 6.57 -11.88
N ASN A 234 12.70 7.79 -11.35
CA ASN A 234 13.74 8.80 -11.55
C ASN A 234 15.07 8.42 -10.89
N GLU A 235 15.03 7.86 -9.68
CA GLU A 235 16.20 7.32 -8.99
C GLU A 235 16.83 6.20 -9.82
N GLU A 236 16.02 5.34 -10.42
CA GLU A 236 16.48 4.25 -11.25
C GLU A 236 17.10 4.72 -12.57
N VAL A 237 16.48 5.70 -13.24
CA VAL A 237 17.05 6.36 -14.42
C VAL A 237 18.39 7.02 -14.09
N HIS A 238 18.52 7.63 -12.91
CA HIS A 238 19.78 8.22 -12.45
C HIS A 238 20.85 7.16 -12.21
N ARG A 239 20.50 6.05 -11.55
CA ARG A 239 21.41 4.93 -11.30
C ARG A 239 21.99 4.35 -12.60
N LEU A 240 21.17 4.25 -13.64
CA LEU A 240 21.60 3.80 -14.96
C LEU A 240 22.52 4.83 -15.66
N ASN A 241 22.29 6.14 -15.48
CA ASN A 241 23.19 7.18 -15.98
C ASN A 241 24.59 7.06 -15.37
N ASP A 242 24.67 6.91 -14.05
CA ASP A 242 25.95 6.87 -13.33
C ASP A 242 26.74 5.60 -13.68
N SER A 243 26.04 4.47 -13.86
CA SER A 243 26.66 3.18 -14.19
C SER A 243 27.24 3.14 -15.60
N CYS A 244 26.65 3.88 -16.55
CA CYS A 244 27.14 3.98 -17.93
C CYS A 244 28.39 4.89 -18.05
N GLY A 245 28.59 5.81 -17.10
CA GLY A 245 29.74 6.73 -17.06
C GLY A 245 31.08 6.10 -16.65
N LEU A 246 31.10 4.84 -16.20
CA LEU A 246 32.30 4.17 -15.68
C LEU A 246 33.00 3.22 -16.68
N GLN A 247 32.51 3.08 -17.91
CA GLN A 247 33.16 2.23 -18.94
C GLN A 247 34.07 2.98 -19.92
N GLY A 248 34.44 4.24 -19.64
CA GLY A 248 35.17 5.11 -20.56
C GLY A 248 36.44 5.77 -20.02
N LYS A 249 37.25 5.08 -19.22
CA LYS A 249 38.62 5.51 -18.88
C LYS A 249 39.61 4.38 -18.97
#